data_AF-A0A1L9B6S4-F1
#
_entry.id   AF-A0A1L9B6S4-F1
#
_cell.length_a   1.000
_cell.length_b   1.000
_cell.length_c   1.000
_cell.angle_alpha   90.00
_cell.angle_beta   90.00
_cell.angle_gamma   90.00
#
_symmetry.space_group_name_H-M   'P 1'
#
loop_
_entity.id
_entity.type
_entity.pdbx_description
1 polymer ?
#
loop_
_entity_poly.entity_id
_entity_poly.type
_entity_poly.pdbx_seq_one_letter_code
_entity_poly.pdbx_strand_id
1 'polypeptide(L)'
;MALAAGLALLLWPRDTTHLKTGNTSVEAIVFSDDQGATALAAIAYPMPETPFKEQRKPPCIPEAQVEIRGGCWNELAKTAPCPRSTAEYQGKCYVPVKKPDPQPRSVQP
;
A
#
# COMPACT_ATOMS: atom_id res chain seq x y z
N MET A 1 -45.42 58.91 -31.49
CA MET A 1 -46.45 59.03 -30.44
C MET A 1 -47.32 57.77 -30.47
N ALA A 2 -47.39 57.04 -29.34
CA ALA A 2 -48.50 56.17 -28.87
C ALA A 2 -48.96 54.98 -29.77
N LEU A 3 -49.26 53.74 -29.34
CA LEU A 3 -49.44 53.00 -28.08
C LEU A 3 -49.43 51.50 -28.46
N ALA A 4 -49.05 50.58 -27.58
CA ALA A 4 -49.68 49.25 -27.49
C ALA A 4 -49.34 48.57 -26.15
N ALA A 5 -50.38 48.20 -25.41
CA ALA A 5 -50.33 47.43 -24.18
C ALA A 5 -50.44 45.91 -24.47
N GLY A 6 -49.92 45.08 -23.57
CA GLY A 6 -50.03 43.61 -23.57
C GLY A 6 -48.65 42.94 -23.45
N LEU A 7 -48.41 41.88 -22.69
CA LEU A 7 -49.26 40.92 -22.00
C LEU A 7 -48.55 40.44 -20.72
N ALA A 8 -49.33 40.17 -19.68
CA ALA A 8 -48.89 39.45 -18.49
C ALA A 8 -48.54 37.99 -18.85
N LEU A 9 -47.27 37.64 -18.80
CA LEU A 9 -46.76 36.27 -18.71
C LEU A 9 -45.55 36.33 -17.77
N LEU A 10 -45.26 35.23 -17.06
CA LEU A 10 -44.22 35.02 -16.03
C LEU A 10 -44.69 35.01 -14.56
N LEU A 11 -45.98 34.71 -14.31
CA LEU A 11 -46.32 33.88 -13.15
C LEU A 11 -46.38 32.42 -13.61
N TRP A 12 -45.21 31.84 -13.88
CA TRP A 12 -45.09 30.40 -14.03
C TRP A 12 -44.84 29.76 -12.66
N PRO A 13 -45.64 28.78 -12.23
CA PRO A 13 -45.29 27.93 -11.10
C PRO A 13 -44.06 27.11 -11.50
N ARG A 14 -43.01 27.12 -10.68
CA ARG A 14 -41.98 26.07 -10.77
C ARG A 14 -42.50 24.87 -9.97
N ASP A 15 -42.90 23.85 -10.72
CA ASP A 15 -43.31 22.55 -10.21
C ASP A 15 -42.31 21.99 -9.20
N THR A 16 -42.86 21.53 -8.08
CA THR A 16 -42.23 20.63 -7.12
C THR A 16 -41.96 19.27 -7.76
N THR A 17 -40.70 18.97 -8.02
CA THR A 17 -40.20 17.60 -8.22
C THR A 17 -38.79 17.44 -7.65
N HIS A 18 -38.64 17.55 -6.32
CA HIS A 18 -37.47 16.96 -5.67
C HIS A 18 -37.90 15.66 -4.99
N LEU A 19 -38.11 14.64 -5.82
CA LEU A 19 -38.21 13.26 -5.36
C LEU A 19 -37.05 12.46 -5.94
N LYS A 20 -36.26 11.96 -4.99
CA LYS A 20 -35.50 10.71 -5.05
C LYS A 20 -34.12 10.78 -5.71
N THR A 21 -33.10 10.67 -4.86
CA THR A 21 -32.23 9.49 -4.84
C THR A 21 -31.52 9.48 -3.49
N GLY A 22 -31.80 8.47 -2.67
CA GLY A 22 -30.93 8.14 -1.55
C GLY A 22 -29.59 7.76 -2.14
N ASN A 23 -28.54 8.51 -1.84
CA ASN A 23 -27.20 8.09 -2.16
C ASN A 23 -26.49 7.81 -0.84
N THR A 24 -26.32 6.51 -0.61
CA THR A 24 -25.37 5.90 0.31
C THR A 24 -24.15 6.80 0.46
N SER A 25 -23.77 7.09 1.70
CA SER A 25 -22.46 7.67 2.02
C SER A 25 -21.39 6.75 1.44
N VAL A 26 -21.01 6.96 0.18
CA VAL A 26 -19.84 6.34 -0.42
C VAL A 26 -18.68 7.06 0.25
N GLU A 27 -18.09 6.39 1.24
CA GLU A 27 -16.88 6.80 1.90
C GLU A 27 -15.86 7.19 0.83
N ALA A 28 -15.53 8.47 0.77
CA ALA A 28 -14.73 9.01 -0.31
C ALA A 28 -13.39 8.28 -0.30
N ILE A 29 -13.13 7.49 -1.35
CA ILE A 29 -11.84 6.84 -1.55
C ILE A 29 -10.81 7.98 -1.69
N VAL A 30 -9.95 8.12 -0.69
CA VAL A 30 -8.87 9.10 -0.70
C VAL A 30 -7.76 8.56 -1.59
N PHE A 31 -7.57 9.19 -2.74
CA PHE A 31 -6.48 8.90 -3.66
C PHE A 31 -5.19 9.54 -3.12
N SER A 32 -4.08 8.80 -3.17
CA SER A 32 -2.77 9.38 -2.86
C SER A 32 -2.29 10.17 -4.07
N ASP A 33 -1.91 11.43 -3.90
CA ASP A 33 -1.26 12.21 -4.96
C ASP A 33 0.20 11.76 -5.11
N ASP A 34 0.49 11.08 -6.21
CA ASP A 34 1.80 10.55 -6.62
C ASP A 34 2.75 11.63 -7.20
N GLN A 35 2.35 12.90 -7.12
CA GLN A 35 3.10 14.06 -7.60
C GLN A 35 4.25 14.41 -6.64
N GLY A 36 5.29 13.58 -6.69
CA GLY A 36 6.50 13.69 -5.87
C GLY A 36 7.33 12.41 -5.82
N ALA A 37 6.82 11.31 -6.39
CA ALA A 37 7.57 10.07 -6.59
C ALA A 37 8.55 10.17 -7.78
N THR A 38 9.29 11.27 -7.89
CA THR A 38 10.46 11.32 -8.77
C THR A 38 11.52 10.39 -8.22
N ALA A 39 11.46 9.11 -8.59
CA ALA A 39 12.60 8.25 -8.81
C ALA A 39 13.73 8.29 -7.74
N LEU A 40 13.40 8.46 -6.44
CA LEU A 40 14.37 8.46 -5.35
C LEU A 40 14.80 7.02 -4.99
N ALA A 41 15.32 6.35 -6.01
CA ALA A 41 16.19 5.20 -6.01
C ALA A 41 15.73 4.10 -5.05
N ALA A 42 14.89 3.21 -5.57
CA ALA A 42 14.76 1.84 -5.14
C ALA A 42 16.13 1.15 -5.23
N ILE A 43 17.03 1.38 -4.25
CA ILE A 43 18.34 0.70 -4.19
C ILE A 43 18.15 -0.51 -3.30
N ALA A 44 17.62 -1.58 -3.88
CA ALA A 44 17.74 -2.90 -3.28
C ALA A 44 19.20 -3.37 -3.35
N TYR A 45 19.60 -4.20 -2.40
CA TYR A 45 20.91 -4.84 -2.43
C TYR A 45 20.80 -6.21 -3.11
N PRO A 46 21.86 -6.72 -3.76
CA PRO A 46 21.85 -8.07 -4.29
C PRO A 46 21.76 -9.09 -3.16
N MET A 47 21.06 -10.21 -3.39
CA MET A 47 21.00 -11.33 -2.43
C MET A 47 22.39 -11.72 -1.91
N PRO A 48 22.63 -11.68 -0.58
CA PRO A 48 23.92 -12.07 0.00
C PRO A 48 24.27 -13.54 -0.28
N GLU A 49 25.56 -13.87 -0.38
CA GLU A 49 26.03 -15.26 -0.53
C GLU A 49 25.82 -16.10 0.74
N THR A 50 25.81 -15.45 1.90
CA THR A 50 25.61 -16.09 3.22
C THR A 50 24.63 -15.29 4.07
N PRO A 51 23.90 -15.93 5.00
CA PRO A 51 22.95 -15.24 5.88
C PRO A 51 23.64 -14.19 6.76
N PHE A 52 22.93 -13.12 7.10
CA PHE A 52 23.44 -12.15 8.07
C PHE A 52 23.58 -12.79 9.46
N LYS A 53 24.49 -12.26 10.29
CA LYS A 53 24.73 -12.74 11.67
C LYS A 53 23.44 -12.81 12.51
N GLU A 54 22.56 -11.84 12.31
CA GLU A 54 21.31 -11.69 13.06
C GLU A 54 20.10 -12.31 12.34
N GLN A 55 20.32 -12.93 11.18
CA GLN A 55 19.26 -13.56 10.39
C GLN A 55 18.94 -14.96 10.92
N ARG A 56 17.66 -15.30 10.91
CA ARG A 56 17.15 -16.64 11.16
C ARG A 56 17.68 -17.56 10.07
N LYS A 57 18.33 -18.64 10.51
CA LYS A 57 18.67 -19.80 9.67
C LYS A 57 17.54 -20.84 9.76
N PRO A 58 17.49 -21.82 8.85
CA PRO A 58 16.54 -22.92 8.92
C PRO A 58 16.47 -23.56 10.31
N PRO A 59 15.28 -24.01 10.75
CA PRO A 59 14.05 -24.12 9.96
C PRO A 59 13.30 -22.79 9.79
N CYS A 60 12.89 -22.50 8.55
CA CYS A 60 12.04 -21.37 8.21
C CYS A 60 10.56 -21.70 8.51
N ILE A 61 9.74 -20.69 8.75
CA ILE A 61 8.30 -20.89 8.98
C ILE A 61 7.66 -21.32 7.65
N PRO A 62 7.04 -22.52 7.57
CA PRO A 62 6.39 -23.00 6.35
C PRO A 62 5.37 -21.98 5.84
N GLU A 63 5.25 -21.87 4.51
CA GLU A 63 4.30 -20.98 3.79
C GLU A 63 4.54 -19.47 3.96
N ALA A 64 5.13 -19.03 5.07
CA ALA A 64 5.42 -17.62 5.35
C ALA A 64 6.83 -17.21 4.90
N GLN A 65 7.78 -18.15 4.85
CA GLN A 65 9.19 -17.87 4.62
C GLN A 65 9.78 -18.84 3.60
N VAL A 66 10.71 -18.32 2.80
CA VAL A 66 11.52 -19.13 1.88
C VAL A 66 12.95 -19.22 2.38
N GLU A 67 13.54 -20.41 2.21
CA GLU A 67 14.97 -20.60 2.43
C GLU A 67 15.73 -20.22 1.17
N ILE A 68 16.60 -19.22 1.27
CA ILE A 68 17.51 -18.83 0.19
C ILE A 68 18.91 -18.71 0.81
N ARG A 69 19.86 -19.48 0.26
CA ARG A 69 21.28 -19.46 0.67
C ARG A 69 21.46 -19.66 2.19
N GLY A 70 20.66 -20.57 2.78
CA GLY A 70 20.73 -20.93 4.19
C GLY A 70 20.15 -19.88 5.16
N GLY A 71 19.46 -18.85 4.66
CA GLY A 71 18.76 -17.85 5.46
C GLY A 71 17.26 -17.88 5.18
N CYS A 72 16.46 -17.50 6.17
CA CYS A 72 15.02 -17.35 6.01
C CYS A 72 14.68 -15.93 5.56
N TRP A 73 13.79 -15.84 4.57
CA TRP A 73 13.37 -14.60 3.94
C TRP A 73 11.84 -14.53 3.83
N ASN A 74 11.29 -13.33 4.04
CA ASN A 74 9.92 -13.03 3.64
C ASN A 74 9.94 -12.52 2.20
N GLU A 75 9.20 -13.17 1.30
CA GLU A 75 8.95 -12.66 -0.04
C GLU A 75 7.93 -11.52 0.03
N LEU A 76 8.25 -10.38 -0.57
CA LEU A 76 7.28 -9.32 -0.76
C LEU A 76 6.48 -9.61 -2.04
N ALA A 77 5.18 -9.33 -2.02
CA ALA A 77 4.30 -9.38 -3.20
C ALA A 77 4.59 -8.19 -4.15
N LYS A 78 5.85 -8.05 -4.56
CA LYS A 78 6.38 -6.99 -5.40
C LYS A 78 7.56 -7.53 -6.21
N THR A 79 7.58 -7.19 -7.49
CA THR A 79 8.72 -7.46 -8.38
C THR A 79 9.66 -6.25 -8.42
N ALA A 80 10.87 -6.46 -8.93
CA ALA A 80 11.83 -5.38 -9.16
C ALA A 80 11.21 -4.22 -9.97
N PRO A 81 11.58 -2.95 -9.70
CA PRO A 81 12.63 -2.52 -8.77
C PRO A 81 12.22 -2.62 -7.30
N CYS A 82 13.07 -3.27 -6.53
CA CYS A 82 12.81 -3.59 -5.13
C CYS A 82 13.07 -2.37 -4.22
N PRO A 83 12.24 -2.14 -3.18
CA PRO A 83 12.40 -0.98 -2.31
C PRO A 83 13.74 -1.04 -1.56
N ARG A 84 14.18 0.13 -1.06
CA ARG A 84 15.39 0.21 -0.24
C ARG A 84 15.34 -0.78 0.93
N SER A 85 16.51 -1.25 1.33
CA SER A 85 16.67 -2.21 2.44
C SER A 85 16.07 -3.60 2.20
N THR A 86 15.72 -3.93 0.95
CA THR A 86 15.34 -5.30 0.55
C THR A 86 16.41 -5.94 -0.32
N ALA A 87 16.50 -7.27 -0.26
CA ALA A 87 17.33 -8.04 -1.17
C ALA A 87 16.56 -8.28 -2.47
N GLU A 88 17.19 -8.02 -3.62
CA GLU A 88 16.68 -8.47 -4.91
C GLU A 88 17.28 -9.83 -5.26
N TYR A 89 16.42 -10.78 -5.64
CA TYR A 89 16.81 -12.09 -6.14
C TYR A 89 15.81 -12.57 -7.18
N GLN A 90 16.30 -12.91 -8.38
CA GLN A 90 15.45 -13.41 -9.48
C GLN A 90 14.25 -12.49 -9.80
N GLY A 91 14.44 -11.16 -9.72
CA GLY A 91 13.39 -10.17 -9.98
C GLY A 91 12.34 -10.03 -8.88
N LYS A 92 12.52 -10.69 -7.73
CA LYS A 92 11.65 -10.62 -6.54
C LYS A 92 12.35 -9.92 -5.38
N CYS A 93 11.56 -9.42 -4.43
CA CYS A 93 12.04 -8.63 -3.31
C CYS A 93 11.90 -9.40 -2.00
N TYR A 94 12.96 -9.41 -1.19
CA TYR A 94 13.04 -10.21 0.02
C TYR A 94 13.47 -9.39 1.24
N VAL A 95 12.88 -9.68 2.39
CA VAL A 95 13.27 -9.12 3.69
C VAL A 95 13.86 -10.22 4.56
N PRO A 96 15.07 -10.06 5.11
CA PRO A 96 15.68 -11.08 5.96
C PRO A 96 14.90 -11.21 7.27
N VAL A 97 14.62 -12.45 7.68
CA VAL A 97 13.92 -12.72 8.94
C VAL A 97 14.93 -12.66 10.08
N LYS A 98 14.69 -11.88 11.13
CA LYS A 98 15.56 -11.85 12.33
C LYS A 98 15.48 -13.19 13.08
N LYS A 99 16.58 -13.61 13.69
CA LYS A 99 16.58 -14.73 14.66
C LYS A 99 15.60 -14.44 15.82
N PRO A 100 14.95 -15.45 16.40
CA PRO A 100 14.11 -15.27 17.59
C PRO A 100 14.91 -14.62 18.71
N ASP A 101 14.27 -13.73 19.48
CA ASP A 101 14.90 -13.20 20.67
C ASP A 101 15.16 -14.34 21.66
N PRO A 102 16.31 -14.32 22.39
CA PRO A 102 16.62 -15.35 23.35
C PRO A 102 15.53 -15.40 24.42
N GLN A 103 15.12 -16.61 24.80
CA GLN A 103 14.17 -16.76 25.90
C GLN A 103 14.78 -16.21 27.20
N PRO A 104 14.00 -15.47 28.01
CA PRO A 104 14.44 -15.07 29.33
C PRO A 104 14.87 -16.31 30.12
N ARG A 105 16.06 -16.28 30.69
CA ARG A 105 16.52 -17.33 31.62
C ARG A 105 16.46 -16.75 33.03
N SER A 106 15.92 -17.53 33.95
CA SER A 106 16.06 -17.20 35.37
C SER A 106 17.53 -17.23 35.74
N VAL A 107 18.00 -16.20 36.44
CA VAL A 107 19.30 -16.23 37.11
C VAL A 107 19.06 -16.99 38.41
N GLN A 108 19.53 -18.23 38.52
CA GLN A 108 19.51 -18.92 39.82
C GLN A 108 20.40 -18.13 40.81
N PRO A 109 19.92 -17.81 42.03
CA PRO A 109 20.73 -17.19 43.08
C PRO A 109 21.88 -18.08 43.56
#